data_AF-A0A1A9R5H1-F1
#
_entry.id   AF-A0A1A9R5H1-F1
#
_cell.length_a   1.000
_cell.length_b   1.000
_cell.length_c   1.000
_cell.angle_alpha   90.00
_cell.angle_beta   90.00
_cell.angle_gamma   90.00
#
_symmetry.space_group_name_H-M   'P 1'
#
loop_
_entity.id
_entity.type
_entity.pdbx_description
1 polymer ?
#
loop_
_entity_poly.entity_id
_entity_poly.type
_entity_poly.pdbx_seq_one_letter_code
_entity_poly.pdbx_strand_id
1 'polypeptide(L)'
;MPKLPAELDQLLSCIEIEKEQYPDRQSDLESLQDYVANGNTFMVRSTAERIVEQQRAIKQMREQGLPADLQLLCERIEQEEEQYPDRQSDLESLQDYVANGNTFMVRSTAERIVEQQRAIKQMREQGLPADLQLLCERIEQEEEQYPDRQSDLESLQEYIVNGNTFMVRSTAERIIDQQRARKQMREQGLPSDLQLLCERIEQEEEQYPDRQSDLESLQEYIVNGNTFMVRSTAERVIEQQRSVKQIREHGLPADLQLLCERIEQEEELYPDRQSELESLQDYIVNGNIFMAKSTAERVVEQQRAVRQMRK
;
A
#
# COMPACT_ATOMS: atom_id res chain seq x y z
N MET A 1 -1.58 36.46 27.20
CA MET A 1 -2.16 35.69 26.10
C MET A 1 -1.92 36.45 24.81
N PRO A 2 -1.33 35.84 23.78
CA PRO A 2 -1.19 36.48 22.47
C PRO A 2 -2.58 36.84 21.93
N LYS A 3 -2.72 38.05 21.42
CA LYS A 3 -3.99 38.56 20.90
C LYS A 3 -4.24 37.87 19.55
N LEU A 4 -5.29 37.05 19.46
CA LEU A 4 -5.64 36.38 18.22
C LEU A 4 -6.07 37.41 17.17
N PRO A 5 -5.85 37.15 15.87
CA PRO A 5 -6.43 37.94 14.79
C PRO A 5 -7.95 38.05 14.91
N ALA A 6 -8.54 39.21 14.59
CA ALA A 6 -9.97 39.47 14.76
C ALA A 6 -10.88 38.48 14.00
N GLU A 7 -10.40 37.93 12.88
CA GLU A 7 -11.10 36.89 12.10
C GLU A 7 -11.21 35.57 12.89
N LEU A 8 -10.21 35.24 13.69
CA LEU A 8 -10.21 34.03 14.55
C LEU A 8 -11.13 34.21 15.74
N ASP A 9 -11.15 35.39 16.37
CA ASP A 9 -12.09 35.70 17.45
C ASP A 9 -13.55 35.59 16.98
N GLN A 10 -13.83 35.97 15.73
CA GLN A 10 -15.16 35.81 15.13
C GLN A 10 -15.53 34.33 14.92
N LEU A 11 -14.62 33.51 14.38
CA LEU A 11 -14.86 32.08 14.18
C LEU A 11 -15.10 31.35 15.51
N LEU A 12 -14.29 31.62 16.53
CA LEU A 12 -14.46 31.04 17.86
C LEU A 12 -15.80 31.46 18.49
N SER A 13 -16.19 32.72 18.33
CA SER A 13 -17.49 33.20 18.78
C SER A 13 -18.66 32.50 18.06
N CYS A 14 -18.54 32.26 16.75
CA CYS A 14 -19.55 31.49 16.00
C CYS A 14 -19.71 30.06 16.56
N ILE A 15 -18.61 29.36 16.85
CA ILE A 15 -18.63 27.99 17.41
C ILE A 15 -19.32 27.96 18.79
N GLU A 16 -19.10 28.99 19.60
CA GLU A 16 -19.72 29.11 20.93
C GLU A 16 -21.22 29.42 20.87
N ILE A 17 -21.65 30.20 19.88
CA ILE A 17 -23.05 30.59 19.68
C ILE A 17 -23.84 29.44 19.05
N GLU A 18 -23.32 28.87 17.95
CA GLU A 18 -23.96 27.81 17.19
C GLU A 18 -23.58 26.45 17.81
N LYS A 19 -24.27 26.06 18.89
CA LYS A 19 -23.97 24.81 19.62
C LYS A 19 -24.61 23.56 18.99
N GLU A 20 -24.49 23.41 17.67
CA GLU A 20 -24.95 22.19 17.01
C GLU A 20 -24.17 20.98 17.53
N GLN A 21 -24.89 19.90 17.85
CA GLN A 21 -24.32 18.67 18.37
C GLN A 21 -24.05 17.70 17.22
N TYR A 22 -22.88 17.09 17.23
CA TYR A 22 -22.49 16.01 16.32
C TYR A 22 -21.46 15.10 17.00
N PRO A 23 -21.34 13.83 16.56
CA PRO A 23 -20.49 12.82 17.21
C PRO A 23 -19.07 13.30 17.55
N ASP A 24 -18.40 13.95 16.60
CA ASP A 24 -16.99 14.34 16.74
C ASP A 24 -16.77 15.70 17.43
N ARG A 25 -17.84 16.39 17.83
CA ARG A 25 -17.77 17.76 18.34
C ARG A 25 -16.84 17.92 19.53
N GLN A 26 -16.85 16.97 20.45
CA GLN A 26 -16.00 17.05 21.65
C GLN A 26 -14.53 16.93 21.29
N SER A 27 -14.18 15.96 20.45
CA SER A 27 -12.81 15.75 19.92
C SER A 27 -12.32 16.98 19.14
N ASP A 28 -13.19 17.56 18.32
CA ASP A 28 -12.91 18.78 17.56
C ASP A 28 -12.60 19.98 18.47
N LEU A 29 -13.38 20.15 19.54
CA LEU A 29 -13.18 21.22 20.51
C LEU A 29 -11.92 21.01 21.35
N GLU A 30 -11.61 19.79 21.73
CA GLU A 30 -10.37 19.45 22.44
C GLU A 30 -9.14 19.73 21.57
N SER A 31 -9.17 19.30 20.31
CA SER A 31 -8.12 19.59 19.33
C SER A 31 -7.94 21.09 19.13
N LEU A 32 -9.04 21.83 18.99
CA LEU A 32 -9.03 23.28 18.87
C LEU A 32 -8.40 23.96 20.10
N GLN A 33 -8.75 23.50 21.31
CA GLN A 33 -8.17 24.02 22.55
C GLN A 33 -6.67 23.76 22.66
N ASP A 34 -6.21 22.57 22.27
CA ASP A 34 -4.79 22.24 22.23
C ASP A 34 -4.03 23.14 21.25
N TYR A 35 -4.54 23.35 20.03
CA TYR A 35 -3.92 24.25 19.06
C TYR A 35 -3.87 25.71 19.54
N VAL A 36 -4.89 26.17 20.27
CA VAL A 36 -4.91 27.49 20.91
C VAL A 36 -3.82 27.58 21.99
N ALA A 37 -3.70 26.56 22.83
CA ALA A 37 -2.70 26.50 23.91
C ALA A 37 -1.27 26.49 23.36
N ASN A 38 -1.05 25.78 22.25
CA ASN A 38 0.25 25.65 21.58
C ASN A 38 0.58 26.84 20.65
N GLY A 39 -0.34 27.81 20.50
CA GLY A 39 -0.13 28.99 19.66
C GLY A 39 -0.10 28.70 18.15
N ASN A 40 -0.59 27.53 17.71
CA ASN A 40 -0.58 27.13 16.31
C ASN A 40 -1.75 27.79 15.55
N THR A 41 -1.56 29.06 15.17
CA THR A 41 -2.62 29.90 14.57
C THR A 41 -3.19 29.31 13.27
N PHE A 42 -2.39 28.59 12.49
CA PHE A 42 -2.85 27.89 11.27
C PHE A 42 -3.85 26.78 11.62
N MET A 43 -3.50 25.90 12.56
CA MET A 43 -4.35 24.79 12.96
C MET A 43 -5.61 25.25 13.72
N VAL A 44 -5.51 26.34 14.49
CA VAL A 44 -6.68 26.98 15.12
C VAL A 44 -7.67 27.44 14.04
N ARG A 45 -7.18 28.16 13.01
CA ARG A 45 -8.03 28.65 11.92
C ARG A 45 -8.70 27.52 11.15
N SER A 46 -7.90 26.57 10.68
CA SER A 46 -8.40 25.45 9.87
C SER A 46 -9.41 24.60 10.66
N THR A 47 -9.12 24.29 11.92
CA THR A 47 -10.05 23.53 12.78
C THR A 47 -11.32 24.32 13.07
N ALA A 48 -11.23 25.63 13.35
CA ALA A 48 -12.39 26.47 13.61
C ALA A 48 -13.28 26.65 12.37
N GLU A 49 -12.69 26.89 11.18
CA GLU A 49 -13.42 26.95 9.91
C GLU A 49 -14.17 25.64 9.66
N ARG A 50 -13.50 24.48 9.83
CA ARG A 50 -14.12 23.16 9.69
C ARG A 50 -15.30 22.97 10.65
N ILE A 51 -15.16 23.32 11.93
CA ILE A 51 -16.25 23.19 12.91
C ILE A 51 -17.44 24.07 12.51
N VAL A 52 -17.20 25.32 12.09
CA VAL A 52 -18.29 26.21 11.66
C VAL A 52 -18.99 25.68 10.41
N GLU A 53 -18.24 25.18 9.42
CA GLU A 53 -18.81 24.56 8.22
C GLU A 53 -19.64 23.32 8.57
N GLN A 54 -19.12 22.47 9.46
CA GLN A 54 -19.79 21.29 9.97
C GLN A 54 -21.12 21.64 10.66
N GLN A 55 -21.10 22.61 11.57
CA GLN A 55 -22.29 23.10 12.27
C GLN A 55 -23.34 23.65 11.29
N ARG A 56 -22.91 24.41 10.29
CA ARG A 56 -23.81 24.91 9.23
C ARG A 56 -24.43 23.78 8.42
N ALA A 57 -23.64 22.79 8.03
CA ALA A 57 -24.12 21.63 7.27
C ALA A 57 -25.15 20.83 8.07
N ILE A 58 -24.88 20.56 9.35
CA ILE A 58 -25.82 19.87 10.25
C ILE A 58 -27.10 20.68 10.44
N LYS A 59 -26.97 21.98 10.70
CA LYS A 59 -28.11 22.89 10.85
C LYS A 59 -28.98 22.90 9.60
N GLN A 60 -28.35 22.99 8.42
CA GLN A 60 -29.05 22.93 7.14
C GLN A 60 -29.80 21.59 6.98
N MET A 61 -29.16 20.46 7.27
CA MET A 61 -29.82 19.16 7.18
C MET A 61 -30.94 18.98 8.21
N ARG A 62 -30.80 19.55 9.41
CA ARG A 62 -31.88 19.52 10.41
C ARG A 62 -33.08 20.35 9.98
N GLU A 63 -32.84 21.52 9.37
CA GLU A 63 -33.89 22.44 8.96
C GLU A 63 -34.57 22.04 7.64
N GLN A 64 -33.81 21.45 6.71
CA GLN A 64 -34.25 21.20 5.33
C GLN A 64 -34.27 19.71 4.96
N GLY A 65 -33.75 18.83 5.82
CA GLY A 65 -33.50 17.44 5.48
C GLY A 65 -32.25 17.24 4.62
N LEU A 66 -32.03 15.99 4.20
CA LEU A 66 -31.08 15.70 3.13
C LEU A 66 -31.57 16.35 1.82
N PRO A 67 -30.65 16.77 0.93
CA PRO A 67 -30.99 17.07 -0.45
C PRO A 67 -31.86 15.95 -1.05
N ALA A 68 -32.89 16.32 -1.81
CA ALA A 68 -33.90 15.37 -2.30
C ALA A 68 -33.31 14.19 -3.10
N ASP A 69 -32.22 14.41 -3.83
CA ASP A 69 -31.49 13.37 -4.55
C ASP A 69 -30.77 12.39 -3.61
N LEU A 70 -30.18 12.87 -2.51
CA LEU A 70 -29.58 12.03 -1.48
C LEU A 70 -30.64 11.28 -0.67
N GLN A 71 -31.77 11.92 -0.39
CA GLN A 71 -32.89 11.26 0.27
C GLN A 71 -33.42 10.09 -0.56
N LEU A 72 -33.61 10.28 -1.86
CA LEU A 72 -34.01 9.21 -2.78
C LEU A 72 -32.97 8.07 -2.84
N LEU A 73 -31.68 8.39 -2.79
CA LEU A 73 -30.61 7.38 -2.74
C LEU A 73 -30.67 6.55 -1.46
N CYS A 74 -30.84 7.19 -0.30
CA CYS A 74 -31.00 6.48 0.98
C CYS A 74 -32.27 5.61 1.00
N GLU A 75 -33.41 6.15 0.55
CA GLU A 75 -34.67 5.39 0.45
C GLU A 75 -34.51 4.17 -0.47
N ARG A 76 -33.75 4.29 -1.55
CA ARG A 76 -33.46 3.16 -2.44
C ARG A 76 -32.62 2.08 -1.76
N ILE A 77 -31.61 2.46 -0.98
CA ILE A 77 -30.76 1.53 -0.22
C ILE A 77 -31.58 0.78 0.85
N GLU A 78 -32.56 1.44 1.44
CA GLU A 78 -33.49 0.83 2.40
C GLU A 78 -34.46 -0.14 1.71
N GLN A 79 -34.91 0.17 0.48
CA GLN A 79 -35.81 -0.69 -0.29
C GLN A 79 -35.12 -1.91 -0.92
N GLU A 80 -33.87 -1.76 -1.37
CA GLU A 80 -33.07 -2.85 -1.92
C GLU A 80 -32.30 -3.55 -0.78
N GLU A 81 -32.71 -4.76 -0.41
CA GLU A 81 -32.10 -5.53 0.70
C GLU A 81 -31.05 -6.55 0.24
N GLU A 82 -30.41 -6.32 -0.91
CA GLU A 82 -29.35 -7.20 -1.38
C GLU A 82 -28.23 -7.26 -0.35
N GLN A 83 -27.95 -8.47 0.15
CA GLN A 83 -26.94 -8.70 1.17
C GLN A 83 -25.57 -8.85 0.54
N TYR A 84 -24.58 -8.24 1.17
CA TYR A 84 -23.15 -8.45 0.90
C TYR A 84 -22.36 -8.26 2.21
N PRO A 85 -21.15 -8.83 2.34
CA PRO A 85 -20.45 -8.93 3.62
C PRO A 85 -20.29 -7.60 4.38
N ASP A 86 -20.00 -6.52 3.67
CA ASP A 86 -19.73 -5.21 4.27
C ASP A 86 -20.97 -4.31 4.38
N ARG A 87 -22.17 -4.80 4.01
CA ARG A 87 -23.38 -3.95 3.96
C ARG A 87 -23.67 -3.28 5.28
N GLN A 88 -23.54 -3.99 6.39
CA GLN A 88 -23.81 -3.43 7.71
C GLN A 88 -22.83 -2.29 8.04
N SER A 89 -21.53 -2.50 7.78
CA SER A 89 -20.50 -1.48 8.00
C SER A 89 -20.70 -0.26 7.08
N ASP A 90 -21.12 -0.49 5.83
CA ASP A 90 -21.44 0.57 4.88
C ASP A 90 -22.65 1.40 5.32
N LEU A 91 -23.69 0.75 5.85
CA LEU A 91 -24.87 1.41 6.39
C LEU A 91 -24.55 2.20 7.65
N GLU A 92 -23.73 1.66 8.55
CA GLU A 92 -23.24 2.36 9.74
C GLU A 92 -22.43 3.60 9.34
N SER A 93 -21.50 3.46 8.39
CA SER A 93 -20.72 4.58 7.85
C SER A 93 -21.63 5.64 7.21
N LEU A 94 -22.62 5.22 6.43
CA LEU A 94 -23.59 6.13 5.83
C LEU A 94 -24.36 6.90 6.89
N GLN A 95 -24.82 6.23 7.96
CA GLN A 95 -25.51 6.87 9.09
C GLN A 95 -24.60 7.86 9.83
N ASP A 96 -23.33 7.50 10.05
CA ASP A 96 -22.36 8.38 10.69
C ASP A 96 -22.09 9.63 9.84
N TYR A 97 -21.97 9.51 8.52
CA TYR A 97 -21.82 10.68 7.64
C TYR A 97 -23.06 11.57 7.63
N VAL A 98 -24.26 10.98 7.69
CA VAL A 98 -25.52 11.73 7.86
C VAL A 98 -25.56 12.44 9.21
N ALA A 99 -25.17 11.79 10.31
CA ALA A 99 -25.12 12.40 11.63
C ALA A 99 -24.12 13.57 11.70
N ASN A 100 -23.04 13.48 10.91
CA ASN A 100 -21.98 14.47 10.82
C ASN A 100 -22.15 15.47 9.66
N GLY A 101 -23.33 15.71 9.08
CA GLY A 101 -23.41 16.79 8.07
C GLY A 101 -22.66 16.56 6.76
N ASN A 102 -22.01 15.41 6.57
CA ASN A 102 -21.02 15.22 5.51
C ASN A 102 -21.69 14.75 4.23
N THR A 103 -22.40 15.67 3.56
CA THR A 103 -23.19 15.38 2.35
C THR A 103 -22.37 14.77 1.20
N PHE A 104 -21.09 15.09 1.09
CA PHE A 104 -20.19 14.48 0.10
C PHE A 104 -19.96 12.99 0.38
N MET A 105 -19.64 12.65 1.63
CA MET A 105 -19.43 11.25 2.03
C MET A 105 -20.73 10.46 2.05
N VAL A 106 -21.86 11.09 2.38
CA VAL A 106 -23.20 10.49 2.24
C VAL A 106 -23.44 10.10 0.78
N ARG A 107 -23.24 11.02 -0.17
CA ARG A 107 -23.40 10.73 -1.61
C ARG A 107 -22.51 9.57 -2.05
N SER A 108 -21.22 9.68 -1.78
CA SER A 108 -20.22 8.71 -2.27
C SER A 108 -20.49 7.31 -1.70
N THR A 109 -20.82 7.23 -0.40
CA THR A 109 -21.15 5.95 0.24
C THR A 109 -22.46 5.40 -0.30
N ALA A 110 -23.50 6.22 -0.46
CA ALA A 110 -24.79 5.79 -0.97
C ALA A 110 -24.72 5.30 -2.42
N GLU A 111 -24.04 6.03 -3.30
CA GLU A 111 -23.81 5.63 -4.69
C GLU A 111 -23.09 4.28 -4.77
N ARG A 112 -22.03 4.09 -3.96
CA ARG A 112 -21.31 2.82 -3.88
C ARG A 112 -22.20 1.66 -3.42
N ILE A 113 -23.01 1.85 -2.38
CA ILE A 113 -23.95 0.82 -1.92
C ILE A 113 -24.92 0.44 -3.04
N VAL A 114 -25.54 1.44 -3.70
CA VAL A 114 -26.49 1.20 -4.80
C VAL A 114 -25.84 0.48 -5.97
N GLU A 115 -24.63 0.86 -6.35
CA GLU A 115 -23.87 0.18 -7.41
C GLU A 115 -23.57 -1.28 -7.04
N GLN A 116 -23.17 -1.52 -5.79
CA GLN A 116 -22.90 -2.87 -5.28
C GLN A 116 -24.16 -3.75 -5.33
N GLN A 117 -25.27 -3.24 -4.80
CA GLN A 117 -26.55 -3.94 -4.80
C GLN A 117 -27.03 -4.22 -6.22
N ARG A 118 -26.88 -3.26 -7.14
CA ARG A 118 -27.21 -3.44 -8.55
C ARG A 118 -26.36 -4.54 -9.18
N ALA A 119 -25.05 -4.56 -8.92
CA ALA A 119 -24.14 -5.57 -9.47
C ALA A 119 -24.51 -6.98 -8.96
N ILE A 120 -24.76 -7.13 -7.66
CA ILE A 120 -25.19 -8.40 -7.05
C ILE A 120 -26.52 -8.85 -7.64
N LYS A 121 -27.51 -7.96 -7.71
CA LYS A 121 -28.83 -8.25 -8.27
C LYS A 121 -28.74 -8.69 -9.72
N GLN A 122 -27.95 -7.98 -10.53
CA GLN A 122 -27.69 -8.36 -11.92
C GLN A 122 -27.07 -9.74 -12.02
N MET A 123 -26.06 -10.05 -11.20
CA MET A 123 -25.43 -11.37 -11.22
C MET A 123 -26.33 -12.50 -10.73
N ARG A 124 -27.20 -12.22 -9.75
CA ARG A 124 -28.19 -13.19 -9.28
C ARG A 124 -29.28 -13.46 -10.32
N GLU A 125 -29.76 -12.43 -11.01
CA GLU A 125 -30.86 -12.54 -11.97
C GLU A 125 -30.40 -13.03 -13.35
N GLN A 126 -29.22 -12.61 -13.80
CA GLN A 126 -28.74 -12.80 -15.17
C GLN A 126 -27.45 -13.64 -15.26
N GLY A 127 -26.86 -14.01 -14.12
CA GLY A 127 -25.55 -14.63 -14.07
C GLY A 127 -24.42 -13.61 -14.23
N LEU A 128 -23.18 -14.11 -14.27
CA LEU A 128 -22.02 -13.29 -14.56
C LEU A 128 -22.17 -12.59 -15.92
N PRO A 129 -21.70 -11.34 -16.05
CA PRO A 129 -21.47 -10.74 -17.36
C PRO A 129 -20.73 -11.70 -18.29
N ALA A 130 -21.14 -11.79 -19.55
CA ALA A 130 -20.67 -12.82 -20.49
C ALA A 130 -19.14 -12.86 -20.64
N ASP A 131 -18.48 -11.70 -20.55
CA ASP A 131 -17.03 -11.59 -20.60
C ASP A 131 -16.36 -12.14 -19.33
N LEU A 132 -16.92 -11.91 -18.15
CA LEU A 132 -16.44 -12.52 -16.90
C LEU A 132 -16.71 -14.03 -16.89
N GLN A 133 -17.86 -14.46 -17.41
CA GLN A 133 -18.18 -15.87 -17.54
C GLN A 133 -17.19 -16.60 -18.44
N LEU A 134 -16.81 -16.01 -19.58
CA LEU A 134 -15.76 -16.56 -20.45
C LEU A 134 -14.40 -16.68 -19.75
N LEU A 135 -14.05 -15.75 -18.86
CA LEU A 135 -12.82 -15.84 -18.08
C LEU A 135 -12.90 -17.02 -17.08
N CYS A 136 -14.01 -17.18 -16.38
CA CYS A 136 -14.23 -18.31 -15.47
C CYS A 136 -14.19 -19.66 -16.21
N GLU A 137 -14.92 -19.78 -17.33
CA GLU A 137 -14.90 -20.99 -18.17
C GLU A 137 -13.49 -21.35 -18.63
N ARG A 138 -12.68 -20.34 -18.95
CA ARG A 138 -11.29 -20.56 -19.34
C ARG A 138 -10.43 -21.10 -18.20
N ILE A 139 -10.60 -20.57 -16.99
CA ILE A 139 -9.88 -21.04 -15.79
C ILE A 139 -10.21 -22.49 -15.48
N GLU A 140 -11.48 -22.88 -15.68
CA GLU A 140 -11.95 -24.26 -15.51
C GLU A 140 -11.40 -25.19 -16.61
N GLN A 141 -11.29 -24.72 -17.85
CA GLN A 141 -10.74 -25.53 -18.95
C GLN A 141 -9.22 -25.74 -18.84
N GLU A 142 -8.47 -24.73 -18.43
CA GLU A 142 -7.02 -24.79 -18.28
C GLU A 142 -6.67 -25.20 -16.83
N GLU A 143 -6.89 -26.45 -16.42
CA GLU A 143 -6.64 -26.95 -15.05
C GLU A 143 -5.14 -27.06 -14.63
N GLU A 144 -4.30 -26.11 -15.04
CA GLU A 144 -2.89 -26.08 -14.65
C GLU A 144 -2.74 -25.80 -13.15
N GLN A 145 -2.03 -26.67 -12.44
CA GLN A 145 -1.87 -26.57 -10.98
C GLN A 145 -0.72 -25.62 -10.61
N TYR A 146 -0.96 -24.80 -9.57
CA TYR A 146 0.04 -23.95 -8.92
C TYR A 146 -0.26 -23.75 -7.43
N PRO A 147 0.75 -23.46 -6.58
CA PRO A 147 0.63 -23.44 -5.12
C PRO A 147 -0.56 -22.64 -4.61
N ASP A 148 -0.80 -21.46 -5.19
CA ASP A 148 -1.85 -20.54 -4.71
C ASP A 148 -3.20 -20.71 -5.43
N ARG A 149 -3.33 -21.69 -6.34
CA ARG A 149 -4.53 -21.82 -7.19
C ARG A 149 -5.81 -21.92 -6.39
N GLN A 150 -5.80 -22.68 -5.30
CA GLN A 150 -6.97 -22.84 -4.46
C GLN A 150 -7.37 -21.52 -3.80
N SER A 151 -6.41 -20.79 -3.24
CA SER A 151 -6.64 -19.48 -2.63
C SER A 151 -7.14 -18.45 -3.64
N ASP A 152 -6.61 -18.51 -4.86
CA ASP A 152 -7.01 -17.63 -5.96
C ASP A 152 -8.43 -17.90 -6.44
N LEU A 153 -8.82 -19.18 -6.52
CA LEU A 153 -10.19 -19.58 -6.85
C LEU A 153 -11.17 -19.22 -5.74
N GLU A 154 -10.78 -19.37 -4.48
CA GLU A 154 -11.58 -18.93 -3.33
C GLU A 154 -11.79 -17.41 -3.36
N SER A 155 -10.74 -16.64 -3.61
CA SER A 155 -10.81 -15.18 -3.75
C SER A 155 -11.70 -14.78 -4.94
N LEU A 156 -11.54 -15.45 -6.09
CA LEU A 156 -12.38 -15.22 -7.27
C LEU A 156 -13.86 -15.46 -6.93
N GLN A 157 -14.17 -16.58 -6.27
CA GLN A 157 -15.53 -16.93 -5.86
C GLN A 157 -16.10 -15.92 -4.86
N GLU A 158 -15.29 -15.45 -3.91
CA GLU A 158 -15.68 -14.40 -2.98
C GLU A 158 -16.05 -13.11 -3.73
N TYR A 159 -15.22 -12.65 -4.68
CA TYR A 159 -15.53 -11.46 -5.47
C TYR A 159 -16.79 -11.61 -6.33
N ILE A 160 -17.05 -12.81 -6.86
CA ILE A 160 -18.27 -13.14 -7.60
C ILE A 160 -19.49 -13.01 -6.67
N VAL A 161 -19.45 -13.64 -5.49
CA VAL A 161 -20.54 -13.57 -4.51
C VAL A 161 -20.78 -12.13 -4.07
N ASN A 162 -19.70 -11.36 -3.94
CA ASN A 162 -19.79 -10.02 -3.39
C ASN A 162 -20.34 -8.98 -4.36
N GLY A 163 -20.35 -9.20 -5.69
CA GLY A 163 -20.70 -8.11 -6.62
C GLY A 163 -19.53 -7.44 -7.30
N ASN A 164 -18.30 -7.79 -6.94
CA ASN A 164 -17.13 -6.99 -7.29
C ASN A 164 -16.56 -7.37 -8.67
N THR A 165 -17.25 -6.95 -9.73
CA THR A 165 -16.90 -7.27 -11.12
C THR A 165 -15.48 -6.86 -11.52
N PHE A 166 -14.94 -5.77 -10.95
CA PHE A 166 -13.57 -5.36 -11.16
C PHE A 166 -12.58 -6.39 -10.61
N MET A 167 -12.75 -6.80 -9.34
CA MET A 167 -11.88 -7.78 -8.71
C MET A 167 -12.05 -9.17 -9.32
N VAL A 168 -13.26 -9.54 -9.78
CA VAL A 168 -13.48 -10.77 -10.56
C VAL A 168 -12.62 -10.77 -11.82
N ARG A 169 -12.67 -9.71 -12.63
CA ARG A 169 -11.86 -9.60 -13.85
C ARG A 169 -10.37 -9.70 -13.54
N SER A 170 -9.89 -8.86 -12.63
CA SER A 170 -8.47 -8.78 -12.31
C SER A 170 -7.93 -10.11 -11.76
N THR A 171 -8.70 -10.77 -10.90
CA THR A 171 -8.31 -12.07 -10.34
C THR A 171 -8.34 -13.16 -11.41
N ALA A 172 -9.37 -13.18 -12.26
CA ALA A 172 -9.48 -14.16 -13.32
C ALA A 172 -8.37 -14.04 -14.37
N GLU A 173 -8.06 -12.82 -14.82
CA GLU A 173 -6.94 -12.55 -15.75
C GLU A 173 -5.61 -13.01 -15.16
N ARG A 174 -5.36 -12.72 -13.87
CA ARG A 174 -4.16 -13.17 -13.17
C ARG A 174 -4.04 -14.70 -13.13
N ILE A 175 -5.14 -15.40 -12.81
CA ILE A 175 -5.17 -16.87 -12.81
C ILE A 175 -4.83 -17.42 -14.20
N ILE A 176 -5.46 -16.88 -15.26
CA ILE A 176 -5.21 -17.28 -16.64
C ILE A 176 -3.76 -17.05 -17.04
N ASP A 177 -3.18 -15.91 -16.69
CA ASP A 177 -1.78 -15.61 -17.02
C ASP A 177 -0.82 -16.55 -16.29
N GLN A 178 -1.09 -16.88 -15.03
CA GLN A 178 -0.30 -17.88 -14.29
C GLN A 178 -0.42 -19.29 -14.91
N GLN A 179 -1.62 -19.71 -15.30
CA GLN A 179 -1.84 -21.00 -15.99
C GLN A 179 -1.08 -21.04 -17.31
N ARG A 180 -1.16 -19.97 -18.12
CA ARG A 180 -0.43 -19.87 -19.39
C ARG A 180 1.08 -19.90 -19.19
N ALA A 181 1.60 -19.13 -18.23
CA ALA A 181 3.02 -19.10 -17.95
C ALA A 181 3.55 -20.49 -17.56
N ARG A 182 2.83 -21.20 -16.68
CA ARG A 182 3.17 -22.58 -16.31
C ARG A 182 3.06 -23.56 -17.45
N LYS A 183 1.98 -23.49 -18.23
CA LYS A 183 1.80 -24.34 -19.40
C LYS A 183 2.93 -24.14 -20.40
N GLN A 184 3.31 -22.89 -20.67
CA GLN A 184 4.44 -22.57 -21.53
C GLN A 184 5.75 -23.15 -20.98
N MET A 185 6.01 -22.98 -19.67
CA MET A 185 7.20 -23.53 -19.01
C MET A 185 7.24 -25.06 -19.08
N ARG A 186 6.10 -25.74 -18.94
CA ARG A 186 6.00 -27.20 -19.04
C ARG A 186 6.21 -27.70 -20.47
N GLU A 187 5.64 -27.01 -21.45
CA GLU A 187 5.64 -27.44 -22.86
C GLU A 187 6.92 -27.05 -23.62
N GLN A 188 7.48 -25.88 -23.32
CA GLN A 188 8.58 -25.27 -24.07
C GLN A 188 9.83 -25.06 -23.22
N GLY A 189 9.77 -25.30 -21.90
CA GLY A 189 10.84 -24.98 -20.98
C GLY A 189 10.90 -23.47 -20.66
N LEU A 190 12.01 -23.03 -20.08
CA LEU A 190 12.26 -21.61 -19.85
C LEU A 190 12.22 -20.83 -21.17
N PRO A 191 11.59 -19.65 -21.21
CA PRO A 191 11.83 -18.68 -22.27
C PRO A 191 13.33 -18.48 -22.53
N SER A 192 13.72 -18.39 -23.81
CA SER A 192 15.14 -18.38 -24.21
C SER A 192 15.96 -17.29 -23.53
N ASP A 193 15.36 -16.13 -23.27
CA ASP A 193 16.02 -15.03 -22.58
C ASP A 193 16.27 -15.34 -21.09
N LEU A 194 15.34 -16.00 -20.41
CA LEU A 194 15.56 -16.48 -19.04
C LEU A 194 16.57 -17.63 -19.00
N GLN A 195 16.55 -18.52 -20.00
CA GLN A 195 17.52 -19.59 -20.13
C GLN A 195 18.95 -19.03 -20.25
N LEU A 196 19.15 -17.99 -21.06
CA LEU A 196 20.44 -17.30 -21.18
C LEU A 196 20.90 -16.68 -19.86
N LEU A 197 19.98 -16.16 -19.03
CA LEU A 197 20.33 -15.67 -17.70
C LEU A 197 20.80 -16.80 -16.78
N CYS A 198 20.10 -17.94 -16.77
CA CYS A 198 20.51 -19.12 -16.00
C CYS A 198 21.87 -19.65 -16.46
N GLU A 199 22.08 -19.80 -17.78
CA GLU A 199 23.36 -20.23 -18.35
C GLU A 199 24.49 -19.28 -17.95
N ARG A 200 24.22 -17.98 -17.87
CA ARG A 200 25.20 -17.01 -17.42
C ARG A 200 25.58 -17.17 -15.94
N ILE A 201 24.60 -17.42 -15.07
CA ILE A 201 24.85 -17.66 -13.64
C ILE A 201 25.74 -18.89 -13.43
N GLU A 202 25.51 -19.93 -14.24
CA GLU A 202 26.30 -21.17 -14.24
C GLU A 202 27.70 -20.96 -14.82
N GLN A 203 27.88 -20.07 -15.81
CA GLN A 203 29.19 -19.79 -16.40
C GLN A 203 30.06 -18.85 -15.54
N GLU A 204 29.45 -17.89 -14.86
CA GLU A 204 30.14 -16.86 -14.05
C GLU A 204 30.11 -17.22 -12.55
N GLU A 205 30.51 -18.44 -12.16
CA GLU A 205 30.44 -18.93 -10.76
C GLU A 205 31.36 -18.16 -9.79
N GLU A 206 30.86 -17.05 -9.26
CA GLU A 206 31.43 -16.36 -8.11
C GLU A 206 30.72 -16.80 -6.82
N GLN A 207 31.48 -17.11 -5.76
CA GLN A 207 30.93 -17.52 -4.48
C GLN A 207 30.70 -16.31 -3.57
N TYR A 208 29.51 -16.24 -2.97
CA TYR A 208 29.16 -15.30 -1.91
C TYR A 208 28.18 -15.97 -0.94
N PRO A 209 28.09 -15.51 0.33
CA PRO A 209 27.35 -16.21 1.38
C PRO A 209 25.93 -16.62 1.00
N ASP A 210 25.17 -15.72 0.37
CA ASP A 210 23.75 -15.94 0.08
C ASP A 210 23.48 -16.70 -1.23
N ARG A 211 24.53 -17.04 -2.01
CA ARG A 211 24.37 -17.63 -3.35
C ARG A 211 23.46 -18.85 -3.36
N GLN A 212 23.62 -19.75 -2.39
CA GLN A 212 22.82 -20.97 -2.36
C GLN A 212 21.33 -20.67 -2.14
N SER A 213 21.01 -19.74 -1.23
CA SER A 213 19.63 -19.31 -0.99
C SER A 213 19.03 -18.62 -2.21
N ASP A 214 19.83 -17.83 -2.92
CA ASP A 214 19.41 -17.16 -4.15
C ASP A 214 19.12 -18.14 -5.28
N LEU A 215 19.95 -19.18 -5.42
CA LEU A 215 19.73 -20.24 -6.42
C LEU A 215 18.52 -21.11 -6.07
N GLU A 216 18.29 -21.40 -4.79
CA GLU A 216 17.10 -22.10 -4.32
C GLU A 216 15.83 -21.30 -4.63
N SER A 217 15.86 -19.99 -4.35
CA SER A 217 14.75 -19.06 -4.68
C SER A 217 14.50 -19.00 -6.18
N LEU A 218 15.58 -18.89 -6.99
CA LEU A 218 15.49 -18.90 -8.44
C LEU A 218 14.84 -20.20 -8.95
N GLN A 219 15.28 -21.35 -8.44
CA GLN A 219 14.73 -22.65 -8.81
C GLN A 219 13.26 -22.78 -8.40
N GLU A 220 12.88 -22.29 -7.23
CA GLU A 220 11.50 -22.23 -6.78
C GLU A 220 10.64 -21.40 -7.74
N TYR A 221 11.10 -20.21 -8.14
CA TYR A 221 10.37 -19.38 -9.10
C TYR A 221 10.26 -20.03 -10.49
N ILE A 222 11.29 -20.75 -10.94
CA ILE A 222 11.29 -21.52 -12.18
C ILE A 222 10.22 -22.62 -12.12
N VAL A 223 10.25 -23.46 -11.08
CA VAL A 223 9.26 -24.52 -10.87
C VAL A 223 7.87 -23.92 -10.77
N ASN A 224 7.77 -22.73 -10.18
CA ASN A 224 6.52 -22.05 -10.01
C ASN A 224 6.00 -21.31 -11.25
N GLY A 225 6.78 -21.26 -12.33
CA GLY A 225 6.46 -20.54 -13.56
C GLY A 225 6.36 -19.03 -13.37
N ASN A 226 6.94 -18.47 -12.30
CA ASN A 226 6.92 -17.03 -12.03
C ASN A 226 8.06 -16.35 -12.80
N THR A 227 7.85 -16.15 -14.10
CA THR A 227 8.86 -15.61 -15.04
C THR A 227 9.39 -14.23 -14.63
N PHE A 228 8.55 -13.40 -14.00
CA PHE A 228 8.96 -12.10 -13.46
C PHE A 228 9.98 -12.25 -12.34
N MET A 229 9.70 -13.11 -11.36
CA MET A 229 10.61 -13.35 -10.24
C MET A 229 11.86 -14.12 -10.67
N VAL A 230 11.76 -15.01 -11.67
CA VAL A 230 12.93 -15.66 -12.28
C VAL A 230 13.88 -14.62 -12.87
N ARG A 231 13.37 -13.69 -13.70
CA ARG A 231 14.20 -12.63 -14.30
C ARG A 231 14.87 -11.79 -13.22
N SER A 232 14.07 -11.26 -12.29
CA SER A 232 14.54 -10.35 -11.25
C SER A 232 15.61 -11.00 -10.37
N THR A 233 15.39 -12.26 -9.97
CA THR A 233 16.34 -13.02 -9.16
C THR A 233 17.60 -13.34 -9.95
N ALA A 234 17.48 -13.75 -11.21
CA ALA A 234 18.63 -14.06 -12.05
C ALA A 234 19.51 -12.83 -12.33
N GLU A 235 18.90 -11.69 -12.68
CA GLU A 235 19.62 -10.43 -12.87
C GLU A 235 20.36 -9.98 -11.61
N ARG A 236 19.70 -10.09 -10.44
CA ARG A 236 20.32 -9.80 -9.15
C ARG A 236 21.52 -10.72 -8.87
N VAL A 237 21.39 -12.03 -9.06
CA VAL A 237 22.49 -12.98 -8.88
C VAL A 237 23.68 -12.63 -9.78
N ILE A 238 23.43 -12.32 -11.06
CA ILE A 238 24.48 -11.92 -12.01
C ILE A 238 25.17 -10.63 -11.56
N GLU A 239 24.41 -9.61 -11.16
CA GLU A 239 24.96 -8.35 -10.65
C GLU A 239 25.82 -8.57 -9.40
N GLN A 240 25.35 -9.44 -8.51
CA GLN A 240 26.03 -9.79 -7.28
C GLN A 240 27.34 -10.52 -7.55
N GLN A 241 27.33 -11.53 -8.44
CA GLN A 241 28.54 -12.23 -8.89
C GLN A 241 29.55 -11.26 -9.52
N ARG A 242 29.10 -10.32 -10.36
CA ARG A 242 29.98 -9.31 -10.96
C ARG A 242 30.58 -8.38 -9.91
N SER A 243 29.78 -7.95 -8.94
CA SER A 243 30.21 -7.04 -7.88
C SER A 243 31.25 -7.71 -6.98
N VAL A 244 31.00 -8.94 -6.54
CA VAL A 244 31.97 -9.72 -5.76
C VAL A 244 33.26 -9.95 -6.54
N LYS A 245 33.16 -10.33 -7.82
CA LYS A 245 34.32 -10.48 -8.70
C LYS A 245 35.12 -9.18 -8.81
N GLN A 246 34.46 -8.05 -8.98
CA GLN A 246 35.10 -6.74 -9.04
C GLN A 246 35.80 -6.39 -7.72
N ILE A 247 35.15 -6.64 -6.57
CA ILE A 247 35.76 -6.42 -5.25
C ILE A 247 37.01 -7.29 -5.08
N ARG A 248 36.95 -8.56 -5.49
CA ARG A 248 38.08 -9.48 -5.41
C ARG A 248 39.25 -9.05 -6.31
N GLU A 249 38.97 -8.58 -7.52
CA GLU A 249 39.99 -8.25 -8.53
C GLU A 249 40.57 -6.83 -8.36
N HIS A 250 39.77 -5.89 -7.86
CA HIS A 250 40.10 -4.46 -7.87
C HIS A 250 39.92 -3.76 -6.52
N GLY A 251 39.44 -4.48 -5.49
CA GLY A 251 39.08 -3.89 -4.20
C GLY A 251 37.73 -3.20 -4.23
N LEU A 252 37.38 -2.55 -3.11
CA LEU A 252 36.13 -1.80 -3.01
C LEU A 252 36.09 -0.64 -4.02
N PRO A 253 34.90 -0.29 -4.54
CA PRO A 253 34.72 0.97 -5.25
C PRO A 253 35.27 2.15 -4.43
N ALA A 254 35.96 3.08 -5.09
CA ALA A 254 36.73 4.13 -4.41
C ALA A 254 35.89 5.00 -3.47
N ASP A 255 34.63 5.25 -3.81
CA ASP A 255 33.68 5.99 -2.98
C ASP A 255 33.30 5.22 -1.70
N LEU A 256 33.00 3.93 -1.82
CA LEU A 256 32.73 3.06 -0.67
C LEU A 256 33.99 2.90 0.21
N GLN A 257 35.16 2.76 -0.41
CA GLN A 257 36.43 2.67 0.32
C GLN A 257 36.68 3.93 1.17
N LEU A 258 36.48 5.12 0.59
CA LEU A 258 36.62 6.38 1.34
C LEU A 258 35.64 6.50 2.51
N LEU A 259 34.43 5.97 2.37
CA LEU A 259 33.46 5.92 3.46
C LEU A 259 33.92 4.98 4.57
N CYS A 260 34.38 3.78 4.24
CA CYS A 260 34.93 2.82 5.20
C CYS A 260 36.14 3.40 5.96
N GLU A 261 37.11 3.98 5.25
CA GLU A 261 38.28 4.62 5.85
C GLU A 261 37.88 5.73 6.83
N ARG A 262 36.82 6.47 6.51
CA ARG A 262 36.29 7.51 7.40
C ARG A 262 35.63 6.95 8.65
N ILE A 263 34.83 5.90 8.51
CA ILE A 263 34.16 5.21 9.61
C ILE A 263 35.17 4.65 10.61
N GLU A 264 36.31 4.14 10.10
CA GLU A 264 37.43 3.65 10.91
C GLU A 264 38.17 4.79 11.63
N GLN A 265 38.34 5.95 10.98
CA GLN A 265 38.99 7.11 11.60
C GLN A 265 38.13 7.80 12.66
N GLU A 266 36.80 7.76 12.50
CA GLU A 266 35.83 8.40 13.39
C GLU A 266 35.15 7.35 14.28
N GLU A 267 35.68 7.03 15.46
CA GLU A 267 35.07 6.05 16.40
C GLU A 267 34.04 6.70 17.35
N GLU A 268 32.99 7.34 16.81
CA GLU A 268 31.89 7.84 17.64
C GLU A 268 30.92 6.71 18.02
N LEU A 269 30.67 6.55 19.32
CA LEU A 269 29.73 5.54 19.84
C LEU A 269 28.29 6.06 19.85
N TYR A 270 27.38 5.31 19.23
CA TYR A 270 25.93 5.48 19.30
C TYR A 270 25.23 4.10 19.25
N PRO A 271 23.97 3.98 19.73
CA PRO A 271 23.33 2.69 20.04
C PRO A 271 23.35 1.65 18.91
N ASP A 272 23.18 2.07 17.66
CA ASP A 272 23.02 1.14 16.52
C ASP A 272 24.30 0.86 15.73
N ARG A 273 25.42 1.52 16.08
CA ARG A 273 26.66 1.47 15.28
C ARG A 273 27.11 0.05 14.99
N GLN A 274 27.11 -0.83 15.98
CA GLN A 274 27.61 -2.19 15.82
C GLN A 274 26.78 -2.99 14.82
N SER A 275 25.45 -2.89 14.89
CA SER A 275 24.54 -3.56 13.96
C SER A 275 24.67 -3.02 12.54
N GLU A 276 24.89 -1.71 12.39
CA GLU A 276 25.12 -1.09 11.08
C GLU A 276 26.46 -1.51 10.46
N LEU A 277 27.52 -1.66 11.26
CA LEU A 277 28.81 -2.17 10.80
C LEU A 277 28.73 -3.65 10.39
N GLU A 278 28.00 -4.46 11.15
CA GLU A 278 27.74 -5.85 10.79
C GLU A 278 26.95 -5.94 9.47
N SER A 279 25.92 -5.11 9.30
CA SER A 279 25.15 -5.02 8.05
C SER A 279 26.01 -4.53 6.87
N LEU A 280 26.86 -3.53 7.09
CA LEU A 280 27.80 -3.04 6.08
C LEU A 280 28.75 -4.15 5.63
N GLN A 281 29.33 -4.88 6.58
CA GLN A 281 30.24 -5.98 6.28
C GLN A 281 29.52 -7.10 5.52
N ASP A 282 28.30 -7.43 5.92
CA ASP A 282 27.47 -8.42 5.24
C ASP A 282 27.19 -8.01 3.79
N TYR A 283 26.75 -6.77 3.55
CA TYR A 283 26.52 -6.25 2.20
C TYR A 283 27.80 -6.24 1.35
N ILE A 284 28.96 -5.92 1.92
CA ILE A 284 30.23 -5.95 1.21
C ILE A 284 30.60 -7.37 0.78
N VAL A 285 30.53 -8.34 1.70
CA VAL A 285 30.88 -9.74 1.43
C VAL A 285 29.91 -10.38 0.45
N ASN A 286 28.63 -10.00 0.53
CA ASN A 286 27.63 -10.40 -0.44
C ASN A 286 27.74 -9.62 -1.76
N GLY A 287 28.58 -8.60 -1.89
CA GLY A 287 28.71 -7.79 -3.11
C GLY A 287 27.52 -6.87 -3.39
N ASN A 288 26.66 -6.62 -2.41
CA ASN A 288 25.60 -5.63 -2.51
C ASN A 288 26.15 -4.21 -2.28
N ILE A 289 26.88 -3.69 -3.27
CA ILE A 289 27.56 -2.40 -3.21
C ILE A 289 26.59 -1.24 -2.92
N PHE A 290 25.38 -1.29 -3.47
CA PHE A 290 24.38 -0.26 -3.25
C PHE A 290 23.99 -0.15 -1.77
N MET A 291 23.63 -1.28 -1.14
CA MET A 291 23.25 -1.30 0.27
C MET A 291 24.45 -1.05 1.19
N ALA A 292 25.64 -1.52 0.82
CA ALA A 292 26.88 -1.21 1.54
C ALA A 292 27.14 0.31 1.56
N LYS A 293 27.05 0.98 0.41
CA LYS A 293 27.23 2.44 0.32
C LYS A 293 26.19 3.21 1.13
N SER A 294 24.92 2.88 0.98
CA SER A 294 23.84 3.52 1.74
C SER A 294 24.04 3.38 3.25
N THR A 295 24.43 2.19 3.70
CA THR A 295 24.73 1.92 5.12
C THR A 295 25.95 2.72 5.59
N ALA A 296 27.03 2.75 4.81
CA ALA A 296 28.23 3.51 5.15
C ALA A 296 27.98 5.03 5.21
N GLU A 297 27.18 5.58 4.29
CA GLU A 297 26.77 6.99 4.31
C GLU A 297 26.00 7.33 5.58
N ARG A 298 25.03 6.48 5.95
CA ARG A 298 24.24 6.64 7.19
C ARG A 298 25.11 6.61 8.44
N VAL A 299 26.07 5.68 8.53
CA VAL A 299 27.03 5.62 9.65
C VAL A 299 27.81 6.93 9.75
N VAL A 300 28.39 7.39 8.64
CA VAL A 300 29.16 8.65 8.60
C VAL A 300 28.30 9.85 9.01
N GLU A 301 27.04 9.92 8.57
CA GLU A 301 26.12 11.00 8.94
C GLU A 301 25.81 10.99 10.44
N GLN A 302 25.53 9.81 11.00
CA GLN A 302 25.22 9.66 12.42
C GLN A 302 26.41 10.03 13.30
N GLN A 303 27.62 9.63 12.92
CA GLN A 303 28.86 10.03 13.61
C GLN A 303 29.05 11.56 13.61
N ARG A 304 28.77 12.22 12.48
CA ARG A 304 28.81 13.69 12.40
C ARG A 304 27.79 14.33 13.32
N ALA A 305 26.56 13.81 13.39
CA ALA A 305 25.50 14.33 14.24
C ALA A 305 25.88 14.23 15.73
N VAL A 306 26.39 13.07 16.17
CA VAL A 306 26.88 12.86 17.55
C VAL A 306 28.00 13.84 17.88
N ARG A 307 28.94 14.04 16.96
CA ARG A 307 30.06 14.97 17.14
C ARG A 307 29.60 16.43 17.24
N GLN A 308 28.60 16.83 16.46
CA GLN A 308 28.03 18.19 16.52
C GLN A 308 27.32 18.45 17.85
N MET A 309 26.65 17.44 18.42
CA MET A 309 26.00 17.57 19.73
C MET A 309 26.99 17.68 20.91
N ARG A 310 28.25 17.30 20.71
CA ARG A 310 29.32 17.37 21.74
C ARG A 310 30.17 18.64 21.67
N LYS A 311 30.02 19.46 20.62
CA LYS A 311 30.72 20.75 20.45
C LYS A 311 29.85 21.91 20.88
#